data_AF-W7W253-F1
#
_entry.id   AF-W7W253-F1
#
_cell.length_a   1.000
_cell.length_b   1.000
_cell.length_c   1.000
_cell.angle_alpha   90.00
_cell.angle_beta   90.00
_cell.angle_gamma   90.00
#
_symmetry.space_group_name_H-M   'P 1'
#
loop_
_entity.id
_entity.type
_entity.pdbx_description
1 polymer ?
#
loop_
_entity_poly.entity_id
_entity_poly.type
_entity_poly.pdbx_seq_one_letter_code
_entity_poly.pdbx_strand_id
1 'polypeptide(L)'
;MSCPVPPPDSVAAALLAARERGIDRLDAQCLLSAVLARPRSWLLAHADEALDPQAARHYDALLARRAAGEPLAYVLGEKEFFGLSWR
;
A
#
# COMPACT_ATOMS: atom_id res chain seq x y z
N MET A 1 0.17 -0.37 -29.21
CA MET A 1 -0.68 0.02 -28.06
C MET A 1 0.28 0.43 -26.95
N SER A 2 0.59 1.73 -26.84
CA SER A 2 1.48 2.21 -25.77
C SER A 2 0.72 2.12 -24.45
N CYS A 3 1.05 1.14 -23.63
CA CYS A 3 0.71 1.22 -22.22
C CYS A 3 1.48 2.42 -21.65
N PRO A 4 0.82 3.47 -21.13
CA PRO A 4 1.54 4.52 -20.43
C PRO A 4 2.31 3.86 -19.29
N VAL A 5 3.63 4.07 -19.26
CA VAL A 5 4.42 3.67 -18.10
C VAL A 5 3.92 4.55 -16.96
N PRO A 6 3.36 3.98 -15.88
CA PRO A 6 2.93 4.79 -14.76
C PRO A 6 4.15 5.57 -14.23
N PRO A 7 3.97 6.82 -13.78
CA PRO A 7 5.07 7.56 -13.18
C PRO A 7 5.73 6.71 -12.07
N PRO A 8 7.05 6.80 -11.88
CA PRO A 8 7.78 5.95 -10.92
C PRO A 8 7.24 6.10 -9.49
N ASP A 9 6.59 7.23 -9.23
CA ASP A 9 5.99 7.57 -7.95
C ASP A 9 4.51 7.18 -7.88
N SER A 10 3.94 6.39 -8.81
CA SER A 10 2.50 6.11 -8.80
C SER A 10 2.06 5.03 -7.80
N VAL A 11 0.76 4.96 -7.52
CA VAL A 11 0.14 3.85 -6.77
C VAL A 11 0.48 2.49 -7.38
N ALA A 12 0.41 2.35 -8.70
CA ALA A 12 0.78 1.12 -9.41
C ALA A 12 2.26 0.77 -9.25
N ALA A 13 3.15 1.76 -9.35
CA ALA A 13 4.59 1.57 -9.19
C ALA A 13 4.93 1.12 -7.76
N ALA A 14 4.30 1.74 -6.75
CA ALA A 14 4.46 1.35 -5.35
C ALA A 14 4.02 -0.11 -5.10
N LEU A 15 2.87 -0.53 -5.65
CA LEU A 15 2.39 -1.90 -5.53
C LEU A 15 3.27 -2.91 -6.29
N LEU A 16 3.88 -2.50 -7.40
CA LEU A 16 4.85 -3.33 -8.12
C LEU A 16 6.12 -3.53 -7.29
N ALA A 17 6.67 -2.46 -6.73
CA ALA A 17 7.86 -2.50 -5.88
C ALA A 17 7.65 -3.41 -4.64
N ALA A 18 6.45 -3.42 -4.06
CA ALA A 18 6.11 -4.33 -2.97
C ALA A 18 6.19 -5.81 -3.40
N ARG A 19 5.73 -6.14 -4.61
CA ARG A 19 5.79 -7.51 -5.14
C ARG A 19 7.23 -7.97 -5.37
N GLU A 20 8.11 -7.07 -5.82
CA GLU A 20 9.54 -7.38 -5.99
C GLU A 20 10.23 -7.72 -4.67
N ARG A 21 9.69 -7.24 -3.54
CA ARG A 21 10.13 -7.58 -2.18
C ARG A 21 9.50 -8.85 -1.62
N GLY A 22 8.73 -9.58 -2.44
CA GLY A 22 8.04 -10.81 -2.02
C GLY A 22 6.82 -10.58 -1.13
N ILE A 23 6.30 -9.35 -1.07
CA ILE A 23 5.09 -9.06 -0.31
C ILE A 23 3.85 -9.46 -1.13
N ASP A 24 2.91 -10.14 -0.47
CA ASP A 24 1.64 -10.50 -1.10
C ASP A 24 0.88 -9.26 -1.57
N ARG A 25 0.16 -9.38 -2.69
CA ARG A 25 -0.60 -8.28 -3.27
C ARG A 25 -1.63 -7.70 -2.28
N LEU A 26 -2.29 -8.55 -1.51
CA LEU A 26 -3.30 -8.12 -0.54
C LEU A 26 -2.65 -7.31 0.59
N ASP A 27 -1.53 -7.80 1.12
CA ASP A 27 -0.78 -7.11 2.17
C ASP A 27 -0.27 -5.76 1.68
N ALA A 28 0.34 -5.73 0.48
CA ALA A 28 0.80 -4.52 -0.16
C ALA A 28 -0.32 -3.48 -0.31
N GLN A 29 -1.53 -3.92 -0.72
CA GLN A 29 -2.70 -3.07 -0.84
C GLN A 29 -3.24 -2.60 0.51
N CYS A 30 -3.25 -3.47 1.54
CA CYS A 30 -3.67 -3.11 2.89
C CYS A 30 -2.75 -2.04 3.48
N LEU A 31 -1.44 -2.21 3.37
CA LEU A 31 -0.44 -1.25 3.82
C LEU A 31 -0.58 0.10 3.10
N LEU A 32 -0.74 0.08 1.77
CA LEU A 32 -0.89 1.32 1.00
C LEU A 32 -2.22 2.03 1.27
N SER A 33 -3.29 1.24 1.44
CA SER A 33 -4.62 1.73 1.82
C SER A 33 -4.60 2.46 3.15
N ALA A 34 -3.87 1.93 4.15
CA ALA A 34 -3.68 2.57 5.44
C ALA A 34 -2.85 3.85 5.35
N VAL A 35 -1.75 3.84 4.59
CA VAL A 35 -0.90 5.04 4.40
C VAL A 35 -1.66 6.19 3.74
N LEU A 36 -2.49 5.90 2.74
CA LEU A 36 -3.24 6.92 2.02
C LEU A 36 -4.57 7.28 2.70
N ALA A 37 -4.98 6.56 3.75
CA ALA A 37 -6.32 6.62 4.34
C ALA A 37 -7.44 6.51 3.28
N ARG A 38 -7.24 5.61 2.29
CA ARG A 38 -8.17 5.36 1.18
C ARG A 38 -8.50 3.88 1.07
N PRO A 39 -9.72 3.50 0.67
CA PRO A 39 -10.07 2.09 0.51
C PRO A 39 -9.29 1.45 -0.66
N ARG A 40 -9.13 0.12 -0.64
CA ARG A 40 -8.47 -0.64 -1.72
C ARG A 40 -9.08 -0.41 -3.10
N SER A 41 -10.40 -0.20 -3.18
CA SER A 41 -11.08 0.14 -4.44
C SER A 41 -10.60 1.46 -5.04
N TRP A 42 -10.22 2.43 -4.20
CA TRP A 42 -9.66 3.70 -4.64
C TRP A 42 -8.28 3.49 -5.28
N LEU A 43 -7.43 2.65 -4.67
CA LEU A 43 -6.11 2.30 -5.25
C LEU A 43 -6.22 1.70 -6.65
N LEU A 44 -7.24 0.87 -6.89
CA LEU A 44 -7.47 0.25 -8.20
C LEU A 44 -7.97 1.27 -9.22
N ALA A 45 -8.80 2.23 -8.80
CA ALA A 45 -9.32 3.28 -9.67
C ALA A 45 -8.30 4.39 -9.96
N HIS A 46 -7.31 4.59 -9.08
CA HIS A 46 -6.32 5.67 -9.14
C HIS A 46 -4.89 5.11 -9.22
N ALA A 47 -4.72 4.01 -9.95
CA ALA A 47 -3.44 3.31 -10.07
C ALA A 47 -2.34 4.17 -10.71
N ASP A 48 -2.72 5.11 -11.58
CA ASP A 48 -1.82 6.04 -12.26
C ASP A 48 -1.55 7.33 -11.47
N GLU A 49 -2.22 7.54 -10.32
CA GLU A 49 -2.04 8.73 -9.50
C GLU A 49 -0.69 8.70 -8.78
N ALA A 50 -0.01 9.85 -8.75
CA ALA A 50 1.26 10.01 -8.07
C ALA A 50 1.07 9.96 -6.55
N LEU A 51 1.91 9.18 -5.88
CA LEU A 51 2.03 9.13 -4.44
C LEU A 51 2.79 10.34 -3.94
N ASP A 52 2.31 10.91 -2.83
CA ASP A 52 3.07 11.89 -2.09
C ASP A 52 4.40 11.27 -1.57
N PRO A 53 5.54 11.99 -1.67
CA PRO A 53 6.84 11.45 -1.22
C PRO A 53 6.88 11.04 0.25
N GLN A 54 6.11 11.70 1.13
CA GLN A 54 5.99 11.31 2.53
C GLN A 54 5.19 10.01 2.66
N ALA A 55 4.10 9.86 1.90
CA ALA A 55 3.35 8.61 1.83
C ALA A 55 4.22 7.46 1.30
N ALA A 56 5.01 7.70 0.25
CA ALA A 56 5.93 6.70 -0.30
C ALA A 56 6.96 6.23 0.73
N ARG A 57 7.57 7.15 1.49
CA ARG A 57 8.52 6.81 2.57
C ARG A 57 7.86 6.03 3.70
N HIS A 58 6.65 6.41 4.10
CA HIS A 58 5.91 5.69 5.13
C HIS A 58 5.57 4.27 4.66
N TYR A 59 5.08 4.14 3.43
CA TYR A 59 4.79 2.86 2.82
C TYR A 59 6.03 1.95 2.76
N ASP A 60 7.17 2.50 2.36
CA ASP A 60 8.45 1.79 2.31
C ASP A 60 8.86 1.21 3.67
N ALA A 61 8.70 2.00 4.74
CA ALA A 61 8.97 1.55 6.11
C ALA A 61 8.05 0.40 6.55
N LEU A 62 6.76 0.45 6.18
CA LEU A 62 5.82 -0.63 6.46
C LEU A 62 6.16 -1.90 5.67
N LEU A 63 6.55 -1.77 4.40
CA LEU A 63 7.00 -2.88 3.59
C LEU A 63 8.26 -3.55 4.17
N ALA A 64 9.22 -2.76 4.67
CA ALA A 64 10.42 -3.29 5.31
C ALA A 64 10.08 -4.15 6.54
N ARG A 65 9.17 -3.67 7.40
CA ARG A 65 8.66 -4.43 8.55
C ARG A 65 7.95 -5.71 8.12
N ARG A 66 7.08 -5.63 7.11
CA ARG A 66 6.37 -6.79 6.58
C ARG A 66 7.31 -7.83 5.97
N ALA A 67 8.36 -7.39 5.28
CA ALA A 67 9.40 -8.23 4.69
C ALA A 67 10.28 -8.89 5.76
N ALA A 68 10.48 -8.24 6.91
CA ALA A 68 11.15 -8.81 8.08
C ALA A 68 10.33 -9.91 8.79
N GLY A 69 9.12 -10.22 8.31
CA GLY A 69 8.27 -11.26 8.87
C GLY A 69 7.32 -10.77 9.97
N GLU A 70 7.21 -9.45 10.19
CA GLU A 70 6.22 -8.92 11.12
C GLU A 70 4.80 -9.20 10.58
N PRO A 71 3.88 -9.71 11.44
CA PRO A 71 2.49 -9.91 11.05
C PRO A 71 1.82 -8.58 10.66
N LEU A 72 1.00 -8.61 9.62
CA LEU A 72 0.35 -7.44 9.02
C LEU A 72 -0.34 -6.53 10.05
N ALA A 73 -1.03 -7.10 11.03
CA ALA A 73 -1.73 -6.35 12.08
C ALA A 73 -0.79 -5.50 12.95
N TYR A 74 0.42 -5.99 13.25
CA TYR A 74 1.43 -5.23 13.99
C TYR A 74 2.11 -4.18 13.12
N VAL A 75 2.28 -4.47 11.82
CA VAL A 75 2.83 -3.50 10.86
C VAL A 75 1.89 -2.31 10.72
N LEU A 76 0.59 -2.58 10.51
CA LEU A 76 -0.43 -1.55 10.45
C LEU A 76 -0.57 -0.77 11.77
N GLY A 77 -0.27 -1.42 12.89
CA GLY A 77 -0.54 -0.88 14.22
C GLY A 77 -2.04 -0.83 14.45
N GLU A 78 -2.53 -1.38 15.55
CA GLU A 78 -3.94 -1.27 15.88
C GLU A 78 -4.33 0.19 16.12
N LYS A 79 -4.79 0.89 15.07
CA LYS A 79 -5.68 2.04 15.21
C LYS A 79 -6.78 2.13 14.16
N GLU A 80 -6.75 1.28 13.15
CA GLU A 80 -7.85 1.10 12.20
C GLU A 80 -8.13 -0.39 11.99
N PHE A 81 -8.38 -1.10 13.10
CA PHE A 81 -9.19 -2.30 13.04
C PHE A 81 -10.53 -1.84 12.48
N PHE A 82 -10.75 -2.08 11.18
CA PHE A 82 -12.03 -2.17 10.48
C PHE A 82 -13.15 -1.25 11.02
N GLY A 83 -13.71 -0.39 10.17
CA GLY A 83 -14.99 0.30 10.42
C GLY A 83 -16.21 -0.60 10.67
N LEU A 84 -16.01 -1.84 11.12
CA LEU A 84 -16.97 -2.66 11.84
C LEU A 84 -16.88 -2.30 13.33
N SER A 85 -17.53 -1.20 13.71
CA SER A 85 -18.14 -1.15 15.04
C SER A 85 -19.16 -2.28 15.10
N TRP A 86 -18.84 -3.36 15.80
CA TRP A 86 -19.87 -4.30 16.22
C TRP A 86 -20.69 -3.59 17.30
N ARG A 87 -21.85 -3.06 16.91
CA ARG A 87 -22.96 -2.86 17.82
C ARG A 87 -23.86 -4.09 17.77
#